data_AF-A0A0U4BE04-F1
#
_entry.id   AF-A0A0U4BE04-F1
#
_cell.length_a   1.000
_cell.length_b   1.000
_cell.length_c   1.000
_cell.angle_alpha   90.00
_cell.angle_beta   90.00
_cell.angle_gamma   90.00
#
_symmetry.space_group_name_H-M   'P 1'
#
loop_
_entity.id
_entity.type
_entity.pdbx_description
1 polymer ?
#
loop_
_entity_poly.entity_id
_entity_poly.type
_entity_poly.pdbx_seq_one_letter_code
_entity_poly.pdbx_strand_id
1 'polypeptide(L)'
;MSLLINQQPTPSGTPVPLVQPRPVWVGCLWDHGGEQVKELVPAVATHTYEGLVLCDFWDPRTGSNRLHWMEREFVRDRPTSIAPPKRPTSDHPAAAPSPKFDVGS
;
A
#
# COMPACT_ATOMS: atom_id res chain seq x y z
N MET A 1 -5.58 -21.95 -0.65
CA MET A 1 -5.10 -21.09 -1.76
C MET A 1 -5.95 -19.83 -1.72
N SER A 2 -5.36 -18.63 -1.70
CA SER A 2 -6.14 -17.40 -1.57
C SER A 2 -6.20 -16.60 -2.87
N LEU A 3 -7.40 -16.24 -3.33
CA LEU A 3 -7.64 -15.56 -4.61
C LEU A 3 -8.02 -14.10 -4.37
N LEU A 4 -7.48 -13.19 -5.18
CA LEU A 4 -8.00 -11.82 -5.28
C LEU A 4 -9.33 -11.88 -6.03
N ILE A 5 -10.42 -11.48 -5.37
CA ILE A 5 -11.79 -11.62 -5.88
C ILE A 5 -12.20 -10.44 -6.77
N ASN A 6 -11.52 -9.29 -6.66
CA ASN A 6 -11.85 -8.07 -7.40
C ASN A 6 -11.49 -8.13 -8.89
N GLN A 7 -11.64 -9.26 -9.58
CA GLN A 7 -11.42 -9.34 -11.02
C GLN A 7 -12.48 -8.52 -11.75
N GLN A 8 -12.15 -7.28 -12.09
CA GLN A 8 -12.95 -6.46 -12.99
C GLN A 8 -12.46 -6.63 -14.42
N PRO A 9 -13.35 -6.52 -15.42
CA PRO A 9 -12.96 -6.67 -16.81
C PRO A 9 -11.96 -5.58 -17.19
N THR A 10 -10.92 -5.96 -17.94
CA THR A 10 -10.08 -5.00 -18.64
C THR A 10 -10.99 -4.14 -19.53
N PRO A 11 -10.97 -2.81 -19.39
CA PRO A 11 -11.80 -1.94 -20.21
C PRO A 11 -11.45 -2.13 -21.68
N SER A 12 -12.48 -2.15 -22.54
CA SER A 12 -12.34 -2.34 -23.99
C SER A 12 -12.02 -1.05 -24.75
N GLY A 13 -12.08 0.11 -24.11
CA GLY A 13 -11.78 1.41 -24.71
C GLY A 13 -10.35 1.91 -24.43
N THR A 14 -10.07 3.14 -24.84
CA THR A 14 -8.73 3.74 -24.70
C THR A 14 -8.55 4.32 -23.28
N PRO A 15 -7.65 3.76 -22.45
CA PRO A 15 -7.36 4.30 -21.13
C PRO A 15 -6.68 5.67 -21.24
N VAL A 16 -7.05 6.59 -20.35
CA VAL A 16 -6.47 7.94 -20.28
C VAL A 16 -5.41 7.95 -19.16
N PRO A 17 -4.15 8.31 -19.44
CA PRO A 17 -3.13 8.44 -18.40
C PRO A 17 -3.47 9.61 -17.46
N LEU A 18 -3.22 9.41 -16.16
CA LEU A 18 -3.28 10.50 -15.20
C LEU A 18 -2.12 11.46 -15.44
N VAL A 19 -2.38 12.76 -15.31
CA VAL A 19 -1.37 13.82 -15.46
C VAL A 19 -0.14 13.56 -14.58
N GLN A 20 -0.36 13.02 -13.39
CA GLN A 20 0.70 12.51 -12.52
C GLN A 20 0.22 11.23 -11.83
N PRO A 21 1.01 10.13 -11.88
CA PRO A 21 0.76 8.97 -11.04
C PRO A 21 0.75 9.37 -9.57
N ARG A 22 -0.21 8.86 -8.80
CA ARG A 22 -0.43 9.29 -7.41
C ARG A 22 -0.62 8.10 -6.48
N PRO A 23 -0.10 8.18 -5.24
CA PRO A 23 -0.26 7.11 -4.28
C PRO A 23 -1.72 7.03 -3.79
N VAL A 24 -2.26 5.82 -3.77
CA VAL A 24 -3.62 5.52 -3.36
C VAL A 24 -3.64 4.30 -2.44
N TRP A 25 -4.74 4.13 -1.72
CA TRP A 25 -5.12 2.90 -1.06
C TRP A 25 -6.19 2.21 -1.89
N VAL A 26 -6.00 0.93 -2.18
CA VAL A 26 -6.98 0.11 -2.89
C VAL A 26 -7.58 -0.93 -1.95
N GLY A 27 -8.89 -1.07 -1.94
CA GLY A 27 -9.59 -2.11 -1.19
C GLY A 27 -9.53 -3.43 -1.93
N CYS A 28 -8.69 -4.36 -1.49
CA CYS A 28 -8.58 -5.71 -2.03
C CYS A 28 -9.45 -6.68 -1.22
N LEU A 29 -10.26 -7.49 -1.91
CA LEU A 29 -10.99 -8.60 -1.30
C LEU A 29 -10.28 -9.91 -1.61
N TRP A 30 -9.93 -10.63 -0.56
CA TRP A 30 -9.14 -11.85 -0.62
C TRP A 30 -9.97 -13.04 -0.15
N ASP A 31 -10.06 -14.09 -0.95
CA ASP A 31 -10.71 -15.35 -0.56
C ASP A 31 -9.70 -16.24 0.16
N HIS A 32 -9.89 -16.60 1.43
CA HIS A 32 -9.00 -17.51 2.17
C HIS A 32 -9.54 -18.96 2.26
N GLY A 33 -10.38 -19.39 1.32
CA GLY A 33 -10.88 -20.78 1.26
C GLY A 33 -11.86 -21.13 2.37
N GLY A 34 -12.47 -20.11 2.99
CA GLY A 34 -13.42 -20.24 4.10
C GLY A 34 -13.89 -18.88 4.63
N GLU A 35 -13.10 -17.82 4.44
CA GLU A 35 -13.45 -16.44 4.77
C GLU A 35 -12.98 -15.48 3.68
N GLN A 36 -13.73 -14.38 3.50
CA GLN A 36 -13.33 -13.28 2.65
C GLN A 36 -12.80 -12.13 3.51
N VAL A 37 -11.54 -11.75 3.30
CA VAL A 37 -10.88 -10.69 4.06
C VAL A 37 -10.72 -9.47 3.18
N LYS A 38 -11.22 -8.33 3.65
CA LYS A 38 -11.04 -7.03 3.00
C LYS A 38 -9.82 -6.34 3.59
N GLU A 39 -8.87 -5.97 2.74
CA GLU A 39 -7.63 -5.31 3.12
C GLU A 39 -7.40 -4.05 2.28
N LEU A 40 -6.80 -3.03 2.88
CA LEU A 40 -6.35 -1.84 2.15
C LEU A 40 -4.88 -2.00 1.80
N VAL A 41 -4.57 -2.03 0.50
CA VAL A 41 -3.22 -2.26 -0.02
C VAL A 41 -2.69 -0.94 -0.61
N PRO A 42 -1.42 -0.58 -0.37
CA PRO A 42 -0.85 0.62 -0.98
C PRO A 42 -0.65 0.38 -2.47
N ALA A 43 -1.06 1.34 -3.29
CA ALA A 43 -0.95 1.27 -4.73
C ALA A 43 -0.58 2.63 -5.34
N VAL A 44 -0.28 2.63 -6.64
CA VAL A 44 -0.10 3.83 -7.45
C VAL A 44 -1.16 3.84 -8.54
N ALA A 45 -2.01 4.87 -8.56
CA ALA A 45 -2.96 5.08 -9.64
C ALA A 45 -2.24 5.71 -10.84
N THR A 46 -2.39 5.14 -12.03
CA THR A 46 -1.67 5.56 -13.25
C THR A 46 -2.58 6.00 -14.39
N HIS A 47 -3.72 5.33 -14.58
CA HIS A 47 -4.66 5.60 -15.67
C HIS A 47 -6.09 5.61 -15.15
N THR A 48 -6.98 6.22 -15.92
CA THR A 48 -8.42 6.20 -15.69
C THR A 48 -9.15 5.82 -16.97
N TYR A 49 -10.26 5.11 -16.82
CA TYR A 49 -11.18 4.80 -17.90
C TYR A 49 -12.60 4.82 -17.33
N GLU A 50 -13.41 5.80 -17.73
CA GLU A 50 -14.76 6.02 -17.17
C GLU A 50 -14.77 6.02 -15.62
N GLY A 51 -15.35 4.98 -15.00
CA GLY A 51 -15.41 4.79 -13.55
C GLY A 51 -14.25 3.95 -12.96
N LEU A 52 -13.32 3.50 -13.78
CA LEU A 52 -12.20 2.63 -13.39
C LEU A 52 -10.88 3.40 -13.29
N VAL A 53 -10.03 2.94 -12.40
CA VAL A 53 -8.68 3.45 -12.16
C VAL A 53 -7.69 2.30 -12.21
N LEU A 54 -6.66 2.41 -13.06
CA LEU A 54 -5.59 1.42 -13.12
C LEU A 54 -4.64 1.65 -11.96
N CYS A 55 -4.53 0.64 -11.10
CA CYS A 55 -3.70 0.66 -9.91
C CYS A 55 -2.57 -0.35 -10.04
N ASP A 56 -1.34 0.10 -9.85
CA ASP A 56 -0.17 -0.75 -9.67
C ASP A 56 0.06 -0.99 -8.18
N PHE A 57 0.05 -2.24 -7.74
CA PHE A 57 0.31 -2.59 -6.35
C PHE A 57 1.10 -3.88 -6.22
N TRP A 58 1.84 -3.98 -5.13
CA TRP A 58 2.56 -5.20 -4.79
C TRP A 58 1.64 -6.18 -4.08
N ASP A 59 1.56 -7.41 -4.60
CA ASP A 59 0.80 -8.50 -3.98
C ASP A 59 1.73 -9.30 -3.06
N PRO A 60 1.59 -9.19 -1.72
CA PRO A 60 2.47 -9.87 -0.76
C PRO A 60 2.48 -11.39 -0.86
N ARG A 61 1.48 -11.98 -1.52
CA ARG A 61 1.28 -13.44 -1.53
C ARG A 61 1.96 -14.08 -2.71
N THR A 62 1.97 -13.37 -3.83
CA THR A 62 2.70 -13.78 -5.04
C THR A 62 4.10 -13.18 -5.10
N GLY A 63 4.40 -12.22 -4.22
CA GLY A 63 5.67 -11.49 -4.19
C GLY A 63 5.89 -10.64 -5.45
N SER A 64 4.84 -10.35 -6.22
CA SER A 64 4.91 -9.75 -7.55
C SER A 64 4.08 -8.46 -7.62
N ASN A 65 4.50 -7.54 -8.48
CA ASN A 65 3.69 -6.37 -8.82
C ASN A 65 2.51 -6.79 -9.71
N ARG A 66 1.36 -6.18 -9.46
CA ARG A 66 0.11 -6.42 -10.19
C ARG A 66 -0.49 -5.09 -10.63
N LEU A 67 -0.84 -5.05 -11.92
CA LEU A 67 -1.61 -3.97 -12.53
C LEU A 67 -3.07 -4.40 -12.61
N HIS A 68 -3.96 -3.62 -12.00
CA HIS A 68 -5.37 -3.99 -11.95
C HIS A 68 -6.30 -2.78 -12.04
N TRP A 69 -7.38 -2.94 -12.80
CA TRP A 69 -8.43 -1.93 -12.89
C TRP A 69 -9.37 -2.05 -11.69
N MET A 70 -9.56 -0.93 -10.99
CA MET A 70 -10.39 -0.84 -9.79
C MET A 70 -11.46 0.23 -9.99
N GLU A 71 -12.70 -0.07 -9.63
CA GLU A 71 -13.75 0.94 -9.50
C GLU A 71 -13.30 2.07 -8.56
N ARG A 72 -13.59 3.30 -8.98
CA ARG A 72 -13.16 4.52 -8.29
C ARG A 72 -13.59 4.57 -6.82
N GLU A 73 -14.69 3.91 -6.45
CA GLU A 73 -15.15 3.85 -5.06
C GLU A 73 -14.25 3.03 -4.12
N PHE A 74 -13.48 2.07 -4.66
CA PHE A 74 -12.52 1.27 -3.91
C PHE A 74 -11.12 1.89 -3.89
N VAL A 75 -10.94 3.03 -4.57
CA VAL A 75 -9.68 3.78 -4.63
C VAL A 75 -9.79 5.02 -3.76
N ARG A 76 -8.92 5.11 -2.75
CA ARG A 76 -8.85 6.26 -1.85
C ARG A 76 -7.50 6.92 -1.94
N ASP A 77 -7.47 8.24 -1.81
CA ASP A 77 -6.22 8.97 -1.84
C ASP A 77 -5.40 8.63 -0.61
N ARG A 78 -4.12 8.29 -0.81
CA ARG A 78 -3.20 8.09 0.30
C ARG A 78 -2.66 9.47 0.70
N PRO A 79 -2.80 9.89 1.97
CA PRO A 79 -2.16 11.11 2.43
C PRO A 79 -0.65 10.98 2.21
N THR A 80 -0.10 11.90 1.42
CA THR A 80 1.34 12.05 1.18
C THR A 80 2.04 12.84 2.30
N SER A 81 1.26 13.37 3.25
CA SER A 81 1.77 14.16 4.37
C SER A 81 2.38 13.26 5.44
N ILE A 82 3.66 12.96 5.27
CA ILE A 82 4.57 12.92 6.40
C ILE A 82 5.01 14.36 6.55
N ALA A 83 4.44 15.11 7.51
CA ALA A 83 5.06 16.36 7.93
C ALA A 83 6.56 16.07 8.13
N PRO A 84 7.49 16.89 7.60
CA PRO A 84 8.91 16.66 7.82
C PRO A 84 9.12 16.47 9.32
N PRO A 85 9.88 15.44 9.76
CA PRO A 85 10.07 15.21 11.18
C PRO A 85 10.51 16.54 11.78
N LYS A 86 9.70 17.08 12.70
CA LYS A 86 10.16 18.17 13.56
C LYS A 86 11.48 17.65 14.10
N ARG A 87 12.59 18.29 13.70
CA ARG A 87 13.92 17.96 14.23
C ARG A 87 13.74 17.83 15.75
N PRO A 88 14.17 16.74 16.38
CA PRO A 88 14.02 16.60 17.82
C PRO A 88 14.81 17.73 18.47
N THR A 89 14.12 18.79 18.86
CA THR A 89 14.66 19.79 19.75
C THR A 89 14.50 19.25 21.16
N SER A 90 15.64 19.17 21.85
CA SER A 90 15.83 18.96 23.28
C SER A 90 15.75 17.55 23.84
N ASP A 91 16.94 17.10 24.26
CA ASP A 91 17.24 16.37 25.51
C ASP A 91 16.57 15.01 25.73
N HIS A 92 17.11 13.99 25.07
CA HIS A 92 17.11 12.67 25.68
C HIS A 92 18.08 12.68 26.88
N PRO A 93 17.65 12.27 28.09
CA PRO A 93 18.59 12.06 29.19
C PRO A 93 19.64 11.04 28.74
N ALA A 94 20.91 11.35 29.03
CA ALA A 94 22.05 10.51 28.63
C ALA A 94 21.79 9.05 28.99
N ALA A 95 21.96 8.17 28.00
CA ALA A 95 21.79 6.73 28.17
C ALA A 95 22.60 6.24 29.38
N ALA A 96 21.95 5.47 30.26
CA ALA A 96 22.60 4.86 31.41
C ALA A 96 23.79 4.00 30.95
N PRO A 97 24.94 4.04 31.66
CA PRO A 97 26.12 3.28 31.27
C PRO A 97 25.81 1.77 31.28
N SER A 98 26.22 1.09 30.21
CA SER A 98 26.04 -0.36 30.05
C SER A 98 26.76 -1.14 31.17
N PRO A 99 26.17 -2.23 31.68
CA PRO A 99 26.80 -3.02 32.73
C PRO A 99 28.07 -3.70 32.21
N LYS A 100 29.17 -3.58 32.96
CA LYS A 100 30.39 -4.37 32.72
C LYS A 100 30.20 -5.73 33.40
N PHE A 101 30.26 -6.80 32.63
CA PHE A 101 30.35 -8.15 33.18
C PHE A 101 31.82 -8.42 33.51
N ASP A 102 32.10 -8.68 34.79
CA ASP A 102 33.39 -9.13 35.27
C ASP A 102 33.54 -10.63 34.93
N VAL A 103 34.58 -10.98 34.18
CA VAL A 103 34.95 -12.37 33.91
C VAL A 103 36.34 -12.59 34.53
N GLY A 104 36.38 -12.90 35.83
CA GLY A 104 37.51 -13.58 36.48
C GLY A 104 37.22 -15.09 36.49
N SER A 105 38.03 -15.95 35.85
CA SER A 105 39.37 -16.43 36.25
C SER A 105 39.35 -17.15 37.60
#